data_AF-A0A8B4BZM4-F1
#
_entry.id   AF-A0A8B4BZM4-F1
#
_cell.length_a   1.000
_cell.length_b   1.000
_cell.length_c   1.000
_cell.angle_alpha   90.00
_cell.angle_beta   90.00
_cell.angle_gamma   90.00
#
_symmetry.space_group_name_H-M   'P 1'
#
loop_
_entity.id
_entity.type
_entity.pdbx_description
1 polymer ?
#
loop_
_entity_poly.entity_id
_entity_poly.type
_entity_poly.pdbx_seq_one_letter_code
_entity_poly.pdbx_strand_id
1 'polypeptide(L)'
;EVPPHVVISLYHNHGTCEQFHSEIKSELDLERLPSGKYETNGLVLHFGVFAYNLLRLIGQESLKKQDTPLKKKTTRRRIRTVIQNMITLASKLVFRGRQWKLKVACLLQN
;
A
#
# COMPACT_ATOMS: atom_id res chain seq x y z
N GLU A 1 -27.96 -3.06 -24.39
CA GLU A 1 -28.41 -3.11 -22.99
C GLU A 1 -27.50 -4.04 -22.19
N VAL A 2 -27.21 -3.74 -20.93
CA VAL A 2 -26.33 -4.56 -20.09
C VAL A 2 -27.15 -5.72 -19.50
N PRO A 3 -26.71 -6.99 -19.58
CA PRO A 3 -27.47 -8.11 -19.04
C PRO A 3 -27.69 -8.01 -17.52
N PRO A 4 -28.83 -8.46 -16.97
CA PRO A 4 -29.12 -8.35 -15.54
C PRO A 4 -28.06 -8.98 -14.63
N HIS A 5 -27.47 -10.11 -15.03
CA HIS A 5 -26.42 -10.78 -14.27
C HIS A 5 -25.11 -9.96 -14.17
N VAL A 6 -24.82 -9.11 -15.17
CA VAL A 6 -23.66 -8.21 -15.16
C VAL A 6 -23.91 -7.05 -14.20
N VAL A 7 -25.14 -6.53 -14.15
CA VAL A 7 -25.50 -5.47 -13.20
C VAL A 7 -25.36 -5.98 -11.75
N ILE A 8 -25.85 -7.19 -11.47
CA ILE A 8 -25.75 -7.84 -10.16
C ILE A 8 -24.29 -8.08 -9.77
N SER A 9 -23.46 -8.57 -10.70
CA SER A 9 -22.04 -8.82 -10.42
C SER A 9 -21.25 -7.53 -10.17
N LEU A 10 -21.51 -6.46 -10.92
CA LEU A 10 -20.93 -5.13 -10.68
C LEU A 10 -21.35 -4.56 -9.32
N TYR A 11 -22.61 -4.75 -8.93
CA TYR A 11 -23.11 -4.32 -7.63
C TYR A 11 -22.41 -5.05 -6.48
N HIS A 12 -22.26 -6.38 -6.58
CA HIS A 12 -21.49 -7.15 -5.59
C HIS A 12 -20.02 -6.73 -5.49
N ASN A 13 -19.43 -6.28 -6.60
CA ASN A 13 -18.05 -5.80 -6.62
C ASN A 13 -17.88 -4.40 -6.00
N HIS A 14 -18.95 -3.66 -5.71
CA HIS A 14 -18.87 -2.30 -5.17
C HIS A 14 -18.11 -2.22 -3.84
N GLY A 15 -18.20 -3.25 -2.99
CA GLY A 15 -17.46 -3.31 -1.73
C GLY A 15 -15.93 -3.24 -1.91
N THR A 16 -15.43 -3.61 -3.10
CA THR A 16 -13.99 -3.44 -3.42
C THR A 16 -13.64 -1.97 -3.64
N CYS A 17 -14.53 -1.18 -4.24
CA CYS A 17 -14.39 0.26 -4.41
C CYS A 17 -14.41 0.98 -3.07
N GLU A 18 -15.36 0.62 -2.20
CA GLU A 18 -15.43 1.16 -0.83
C GLU A 18 -14.14 0.86 -0.05
N GLN A 19 -13.63 -0.36 -0.17
CA GLN A 19 -12.35 -0.74 0.44
C GLN A 19 -11.18 0.11 -0.09
N PHE A 20 -11.13 0.46 -1.38
CA PHE A 20 -10.11 1.37 -1.92
C PHE A 20 -10.23 2.77 -1.33
N HIS A 21 -11.45 3.28 -1.21
CA HIS A 21 -11.67 4.59 -0.59
C HIS A 21 -11.25 4.61 0.88
N SER A 22 -11.56 3.56 1.65
CA SER A 22 -11.12 3.45 3.05
C SER A 22 -9.60 3.40 3.17
N GLU A 23 -8.91 2.69 2.27
CA GLU A 23 -7.43 2.64 2.30
C GLU A 23 -6.78 3.98 1.93
N ILE A 24 -7.26 4.66 0.88
CA ILE A 24 -6.74 5.97 0.47
C ILE A 24 -6.90 6.98 1.63
N LYS A 25 -8.07 6.97 2.28
CA LYS A 25 -8.38 7.89 3.38
C LYS A 25 -7.54 7.59 4.63
N SER A 26 -7.60 6.36 5.14
CA SER A 26 -7.04 6.01 6.45
C SER A 26 -5.56 5.63 6.44
N GLU A 27 -5.03 5.08 5.33
CA GLU A 27 -3.63 4.64 5.28
C GLU A 27 -2.67 5.70 4.72
N LEU A 28 -3.18 6.68 3.96
CA LEU A 28 -2.42 7.85 3.49
C LEU A 28 -2.81 9.16 4.19
N ASP A 29 -3.70 9.10 5.19
CA ASP A 29 -4.16 10.25 5.96
C ASP A 29 -4.79 11.38 5.10
N LEU A 30 -5.46 11.01 4.01
CA LEU A 30 -6.09 11.95 3.07
C LEU A 30 -7.51 12.36 3.49
N GLU A 31 -7.90 12.11 4.73
CA GLU A 31 -9.15 12.60 5.32
C GLU A 31 -9.09 14.09 5.67
N ARG A 32 -7.88 14.63 5.86
CA ARG A 32 -7.64 16.01 6.25
C ARG A 32 -6.57 16.63 5.37
N LEU A 33 -7.00 17.45 4.42
CA LEU A 33 -6.08 18.12 3.51
C LEU A 33 -5.50 19.39 4.14
N PRO A 34 -4.22 19.71 3.88
CA PRO A 34 -3.48 20.71 4.64
C PRO A 34 -3.79 22.17 4.26
N SER A 35 -4.40 22.42 3.09
CA SER A 35 -4.68 23.78 2.61
C SER A 35 -6.13 24.19 2.89
N GLY A 36 -6.35 25.48 3.13
CA GLY A 36 -7.70 26.07 3.15
C GLY A 36 -8.27 26.35 1.76
N LYS A 37 -7.47 26.18 0.69
CA LYS A 37 -7.88 26.43 -0.70
C LYS A 37 -8.21 25.12 -1.43
N TYR A 38 -9.36 25.10 -2.11
CA TYR A 38 -9.85 23.94 -2.86
C TYR A 38 -8.89 23.49 -3.98
N GLU A 39 -8.35 24.41 -4.77
CA GLU A 39 -7.46 24.08 -5.89
C GLU A 39 -6.18 23.38 -5.42
N THR A 40 -5.56 23.90 -4.36
CA THR A 40 -4.37 23.30 -3.75
C THR A 40 -4.68 21.91 -3.21
N ASN A 41 -5.81 21.76 -2.54
CA ASN A 41 -6.28 20.47 -2.02
C ASN A 41 -6.57 19.45 -3.14
N GLY A 42 -7.10 19.91 -4.27
CA GLY A 42 -7.25 19.08 -5.48
C GLY A 42 -5.90 18.54 -5.95
N LEU A 43 -4.88 19.39 -6.03
CA LEU A 43 -3.53 18.97 -6.40
C LEU A 43 -2.92 17.98 -5.38
N VAL A 44 -3.06 18.23 -4.08
CA VAL A 44 -2.61 17.31 -3.02
C VAL A 44 -3.30 15.95 -3.15
N LEU A 45 -4.60 15.94 -3.42
CA LEU A 45 -5.37 14.72 -3.61
C LEU A 45 -4.88 13.94 -4.85
N HIS A 46 -4.59 14.63 -5.95
CA HIS A 46 -4.03 13.99 -7.15
C HIS A 46 -2.69 13.31 -6.86
N PHE A 47 -1.78 13.98 -6.14
CA PHE A 47 -0.52 13.35 -5.73
C PHE A 47 -0.75 12.19 -4.76
N GLY A 48 -1.70 12.30 -3.84
CA GLY A 48 -2.08 11.23 -2.91
C GLY A 48 -2.58 9.97 -3.64
N VAL A 49 -3.45 10.13 -4.64
CA VAL A 49 -3.94 9.01 -5.46
C VAL A 49 -2.82 8.42 -6.32
N PHE A 50 -1.93 9.25 -6.87
CA PHE A 50 -0.76 8.77 -7.60
C PHE A 50 0.17 7.92 -6.71
N ALA A 51 0.48 8.41 -5.50
CA ALA A 51 1.28 7.69 -4.51
C ALA A 51 0.60 6.38 -4.08
N TYR A 52 -0.72 6.39 -3.87
CA TYR A 52 -1.52 5.20 -3.59
C TYR A 52 -1.33 4.11 -4.65
N ASN A 53 -1.49 4.49 -5.92
CA ASN A 53 -1.37 3.56 -7.05
C ASN A 53 0.03 2.94 -7.13
N LEU A 54 1.08 3.74 -6.89
CA LEU A 54 2.46 3.26 -6.88
C LEU A 54 2.71 2.27 -5.72
N LEU A 55 2.31 2.62 -4.50
CA LEU A 55 2.44 1.75 -3.33
C LEU A 55 1.65 0.46 -3.51
N ARG A 56 0.48 0.54 -4.15
CA ARG A 56 -0.33 -0.63 -4.46
C ARG A 56 0.36 -1.54 -5.47
N LEU A 57 0.95 -0.99 -6.53
CA LEU A 57 1.72 -1.75 -7.52
C LEU A 57 2.89 -2.48 -6.84
N ILE A 58 3.67 -1.77 -6.01
CA ILE A 58 4.80 -2.36 -5.24
C ILE A 58 4.31 -3.50 -4.33
N GLY A 59 3.19 -3.29 -3.63
CA GLY A 59 2.61 -4.30 -2.74
C GLY A 59 2.19 -5.58 -3.47
N GLN A 60 1.66 -5.44 -4.68
CA GLN A 60 1.25 -6.56 -5.54
C GLN A 60 2.45 -7.28 -6.16
N GLU A 61 3.45 -6.56 -6.65
CA GLU A 61 4.69 -7.16 -7.15
C GLU A 61 5.43 -7.93 -6.05
N SER A 62 5.42 -7.41 -4.82
CA SER A 62 5.99 -8.11 -3.67
C SER A 62 5.26 -9.40 -3.30
N LEU A 63 4.01 -9.60 -3.74
CA LEU A 63 3.27 -10.87 -3.54
C LEU A 63 3.62 -11.94 -4.58
N LYS A 64 4.12 -11.56 -5.76
CA LYS A 64 4.44 -12.49 -6.86
C LYS A 64 5.76 -13.24 -6.65
N LYS A 65 6.71 -12.66 -5.92
CA LYS A 65 8.01 -13.30 -5.64
C LYS A 65 7.89 -14.44 -4.61
N GLN A 66 8.32 -15.64 -5.01
CA GLN A 66 8.38 -16.86 -4.16
C GLN A 66 9.28 -16.69 -2.93
N ASP A 67 10.20 -15.72 -2.93
CA ASP A 67 11.16 -15.49 -1.83
C ASP A 67 10.63 -14.65 -0.67
N THR A 68 9.35 -14.27 -0.66
CA THR A 68 8.80 -13.54 0.49
C THR A 68 8.34 -14.51 1.58
N PRO A 69 8.80 -14.35 2.85
CA PRO A 69 8.45 -15.24 3.96
C PRO A 69 7.02 -14.96 4.43
N LEU A 70 6.04 -15.15 3.55
CA LEU A 70 4.63 -14.99 3.85
C LEU A 70 4.06 -16.32 4.34
N LYS A 71 3.68 -16.35 5.62
CA LYS A 71 3.04 -17.52 6.26
C LYS A 71 1.63 -17.82 5.73
N LYS A 72 0.98 -16.90 5.01
CA LYS A 72 -0.37 -17.04 4.44
C LYS A 72 -0.42 -16.49 3.01
N LYS A 73 -1.08 -17.21 2.09
CA LYS A 73 -1.41 -16.72 0.75
C LYS A 73 -2.47 -15.62 0.88
N THR A 74 -2.06 -14.37 0.78
CA THR A 74 -2.98 -13.22 0.76
C THR A 74 -2.95 -12.61 -0.63
N THR A 75 -4.12 -12.40 -1.23
CA THR A 75 -4.28 -11.78 -2.56
C THR A 75 -3.97 -10.27 -2.59
N ARG A 76 -3.88 -9.62 -1.41
CA ARG A 76 -3.64 -8.18 -1.27
C ARG A 76 -2.86 -7.86 -0.01
N ARG A 77 -1.92 -6.91 -0.07
CA ARG A 77 -1.29 -6.30 1.11
C ARG A 77 -1.91 -4.94 1.39
N ARG A 78 -2.12 -4.63 2.67
CA ARG A 78 -2.44 -3.27 3.13
C ARG A 78 -1.22 -2.36 2.88
N ILE A 79 -1.45 -1.14 2.43
CA ILE A 79 -0.39 -0.19 2.08
C ILE A 79 0.47 0.15 3.30
N ARG A 80 -0.13 0.27 4.48
CA ARG A 80 0.62 0.44 5.74
C ARG A 80 1.68 -0.65 5.95
N THR A 81 1.36 -1.89 5.60
CA THR A 81 2.31 -3.01 5.65
C THR A 81 3.36 -2.92 4.54
N VAL A 82 2.99 -2.45 3.35
CA VAL A 82 3.95 -2.23 2.25
C VAL A 82 4.99 -1.18 2.66
N ILE A 83 4.55 -0.04 3.18
CA ILE A 83 5.43 1.03 3.68
C ILE A 83 6.34 0.48 4.79
N GLN A 84 5.78 -0.20 5.78
CA GLN A 84 6.55 -0.79 6.88
C GLN A 84 7.60 -1.80 6.38
N ASN A 85 7.22 -2.65 5.42
CA ASN A 85 8.12 -3.61 4.82
C ASN A 85 9.23 -2.90 4.03
N MET A 86 8.93 -1.84 3.29
CA MET A 86 9.97 -1.06 2.60
C MET A 86 10.97 -0.44 3.58
N ILE A 87 10.50 0.15 4.69
CA ILE A 87 11.37 0.74 5.73
C ILE A 87 12.26 -0.34 6.37
N THR A 88 11.68 -1.49 6.72
CA THR A 88 12.39 -2.58 7.40
C THR A 88 13.28 -3.41 6.48
N LEU A 89 12.94 -3.49 5.19
CA LEU A 89 13.82 -4.06 4.17
C LEU A 89 14.98 -3.11 3.88
N ALA A 90 14.77 -1.79 3.83
CA ALA A 90 15.86 -0.83 3.65
C ALA A 90 16.87 -0.90 4.80
N SER A 91 16.41 -1.09 6.04
CA SER A 91 17.30 -1.27 7.20
C SER A 91 16.68 -2.13 8.30
N LYS A 92 17.46 -3.06 8.83
CA LYS A 92 17.10 -3.92 9.97
C LYS A 92 17.96 -3.58 11.18
N LEU A 93 17.35 -3.09 12.26
CA LEU A 93 18.03 -2.91 13.53
C LEU A 93 18.22 -4.27 14.23
N VAL A 94 19.45 -4.62 14.61
CA VAL A 94 19.81 -5.90 15.23
C VAL A 94 20.56 -5.65 16.54
N PHE A 95 20.14 -6.32 17.61
CA PHE A 95 20.85 -6.30 18.89
C PHE A 95 21.79 -7.50 18.98
N ARG A 96 23.10 -7.26 19.13
CA ARG A 96 24.10 -8.32 19.30
C ARG A 96 25.24 -7.85 20.18
N GLY A 97 25.68 -8.69 21.12
CA GLY A 97 26.84 -8.40 21.96
C GLY A 97 26.68 -7.13 22.81
N ARG A 98 25.47 -6.90 23.36
CA ARG A 98 25.11 -5.69 24.13
C ARG A 98 25.14 -4.37 23.34
N GLN A 99 25.17 -4.42 22.01
CA GLN A 99 25.15 -3.24 21.14
C GLN A 99 24.00 -3.31 20.13
N TRP A 100 23.43 -2.15 19.81
CA TRP A 100 22.49 -1.97 18.69
C TRP A 100 23.27 -1.70 17.41
N LYS A 101 22.97 -2.46 16.34
CA LYS A 101 23.58 -2.29 15.02
C LYS A 101 22.51 -2.12 13.95
N LEU A 102 22.63 -1.12 13.10
CA LEU A 102 21.78 -0.95 11.93
C LEU A 102 22.36 -1.78 10.77
N LYS A 103 21.63 -2.80 10.31
CA LYS A 103 21.98 -3.59 9.13
C LYS A 103 21.19 -3.05 7.95
N VAL A 104 21.80 -2.20 7.12
CA VAL A 104 21.20 -1.76 5.85
C VAL A 104 21.18 -2.95 4.90
N ALA A 105 20.02 -3.30 4.34
CA ALA A 105 19.97 -4.39 3.35
C ALA A 105 20.39 -3.83 1.99
N CYS A 106 21.60 -4.17 1.55
CA CYS A 106 21.99 -4.01 0.16
C CYS A 106 21.27 -5.10 -0.65
N LEU A 107 20.34 -4.72 -1.53
CA LEU A 107 19.70 -5.62 -2.50
C LEU A 107 20.62 -5.90 -3.71
N LEU A 108 21.92 -6.06 -3.47
CA LEU A 108 22.89 -6.60 -4.43
C LEU A 108 23.78 -7.60 -3.69
N GLN A 109 23.22 -8.76 -3.38
CA GLN A 109 23.96 -9.99 -3.11
C GLN A 109 22.94 -11.13 -3.08
N ASN A 110 22.62 -11.62 -4.28
CA ASN A 110 22.61 -13.03 -4.67
C ASN A 110 22.16 -13.11 -6.13
#